data_AF-A0A1V4PK10-F1
#
_entry.id   AF-A0A1V4PK10-F1
#
_cell.length_a   1.000
_cell.length_b   1.000
_cell.length_c   1.000
_cell.angle_alpha   90.00
_cell.angle_beta   90.00
_cell.angle_gamma   90.00
#
_symmetry.space_group_name_H-M   'P 1'
#
loop_
_entity.id
_entity.type
_entity.pdbx_description
1 polymer ?
#
loop_
_entity_poly.entity_id
_entity_poly.type
_entity_poly.pdbx_seq_one_letter_code
_entity_poly.pdbx_strand_id
1 'polypeptide(L)'
;MYDDTEIRGWMRMAVDLGKNTETQGDPRIPRVGAVVVKDGEVIGSGYRGMTNPTHHAEFDVLRAISEPELLKGAVVFSTLEPCSRRGATKTPCARRLVEANVGEVHIGIYDPNPVIYREGWKILTDAGITVRDFPADLRDEIAVDNATFLARYKRASGDRGSIRFDHRLNGGSYTVETSIGDFVIHADQGYVYDHKNNVAVVPHATEFAQIDDPSALHFENYYTPMPTGRIACMRSPNGYLLIKRTEGEPRGVNALDFDYEVRGSTTL
;
A
#
# COMPACT_ATOMS: atom_id res chain seq x y z
N MET A 1 0.53 10.15 -28.00
CA MET A 1 -0.28 9.94 -26.79
C MET A 1 -1.61 9.41 -27.26
N TYR A 2 -2.07 8.30 -26.69
CA TYR A 2 -3.40 7.75 -26.96
C TYR A 2 -4.47 8.71 -26.46
N ASP A 3 -5.67 8.66 -27.02
CA ASP A 3 -6.76 9.45 -26.48
C ASP A 3 -7.29 8.84 -25.16
N ASP A 4 -7.95 9.68 -24.35
CA ASP A 4 -8.44 9.27 -23.02
C ASP A 4 -9.52 8.16 -23.10
N THR A 5 -10.21 8.04 -24.23
CA THR A 5 -11.27 7.05 -24.45
C THR A 5 -10.68 5.68 -24.72
N GLU A 6 -9.63 5.60 -25.54
CA GLU A 6 -8.85 4.38 -25.79
C GLU A 6 -8.21 3.86 -24.49
N ILE A 7 -7.52 4.74 -23.76
CA ILE A 7 -6.90 4.43 -22.46
C ILE A 7 -7.93 3.85 -21.50
N ARG A 8 -9.09 4.50 -21.39
CA ARG A 8 -10.18 4.02 -20.53
C ARG A 8 -10.74 2.67 -21.00
N GLY A 9 -10.80 2.42 -22.30
CA GLY A 9 -11.18 1.14 -22.88
C GLY A 9 -10.26 -0.01 -22.43
N TRP A 10 -8.95 0.19 -22.45
CA TRP A 10 -7.99 -0.82 -22.00
C TRP A 10 -8.01 -1.02 -20.47
N MET A 11 -8.23 0.04 -19.70
CA MET A 11 -8.46 -0.08 -18.25
C MET A 11 -9.70 -0.93 -17.96
N ARG A 12 -10.81 -0.66 -18.66
CA ARG A 12 -12.05 -1.45 -18.55
C ARG A 12 -11.79 -2.92 -18.90
N MET A 13 -11.08 -3.18 -20.00
CA MET A 13 -10.69 -4.54 -20.39
C MET A 13 -9.92 -5.25 -19.28
N ALA A 14 -8.97 -4.57 -18.61
CA ALA A 14 -8.24 -5.14 -17.47
C ALA A 14 -9.18 -5.48 -16.29
N VAL A 15 -10.14 -4.60 -15.95
CA VAL A 15 -11.16 -4.85 -14.92
C VAL A 15 -11.96 -6.11 -15.23
N ASP A 16 -12.46 -6.22 -16.46
CA ASP A 16 -13.30 -7.35 -16.87
C ASP A 16 -12.51 -8.67 -16.92
N LEU A 17 -11.23 -8.62 -17.32
CA LEU A 17 -10.34 -9.78 -17.24
C LEU A 17 -10.14 -10.24 -15.79
N GLY A 18 -9.94 -9.31 -14.85
CA GLY A 18 -9.73 -9.62 -13.44
C GLY A 18 -10.85 -10.46 -12.82
N LYS A 19 -12.10 -10.28 -13.28
CA LYS A 19 -13.28 -11.04 -12.84
C LYS A 19 -13.19 -12.54 -13.16
N ASN A 20 -12.34 -12.95 -14.12
CA ASN A 20 -12.11 -14.36 -14.43
C ASN A 20 -11.15 -15.07 -13.45
N THR A 21 -10.55 -14.34 -12.50
CA THR A 21 -9.68 -14.95 -11.47
C THR A 21 -10.49 -15.89 -10.57
N GLU A 22 -10.09 -17.16 -10.50
CA GLU A 22 -10.65 -18.13 -9.57
C GLU A 22 -10.02 -17.96 -8.17
N THR A 23 -10.78 -17.43 -7.21
CA THR A 23 -10.28 -17.22 -5.84
C THR A 23 -10.47 -18.44 -4.93
N GLN A 24 -11.35 -19.37 -5.30
CA GLN A 24 -11.72 -20.55 -4.49
C GLN A 24 -12.12 -20.21 -3.04
N GLY A 25 -12.60 -18.99 -2.78
CA GLY A 25 -12.93 -18.51 -1.44
C GLY A 25 -11.73 -18.16 -0.56
N ASP A 26 -10.51 -18.22 -1.07
CA ASP A 26 -9.30 -17.84 -0.32
C ASP A 26 -9.16 -16.31 -0.26
N PRO A 27 -9.27 -15.69 0.93
CA PRO A 27 -9.16 -14.23 1.09
C PRO A 27 -7.77 -13.69 0.78
N ARG A 28 -6.77 -14.55 0.51
CA ARG A 28 -5.40 -14.16 0.11
C ARG A 28 -5.25 -14.01 -1.40
N ILE A 29 -6.25 -14.40 -2.19
CA ILE A 29 -6.18 -14.40 -3.65
C ILE A 29 -7.00 -13.20 -4.19
N PRO A 30 -6.38 -12.04 -4.48
CA PRO A 30 -7.04 -10.96 -5.21
C PRO A 30 -7.35 -11.35 -6.65
N ARG A 31 -8.45 -10.78 -7.15
CA ARG A 31 -8.82 -10.71 -8.56
C ARG A 31 -7.97 -9.65 -9.25
N VAL A 32 -7.14 -10.09 -10.21
CA VAL A 32 -6.21 -9.21 -10.92
C VAL A 32 -6.29 -9.47 -12.42
N GLY A 33 -6.50 -8.42 -13.20
CA GLY A 33 -6.38 -8.42 -14.65
C GLY A 33 -5.24 -7.52 -15.12
N ALA A 34 -4.63 -7.88 -16.24
CA ALA A 34 -3.55 -7.11 -16.87
C ALA A 34 -3.72 -7.05 -18.39
N VAL A 35 -3.42 -5.89 -18.98
CA VAL A 35 -3.40 -5.64 -20.42
C VAL A 35 -2.12 -4.90 -20.78
N VAL A 36 -1.48 -5.28 -21.88
CA VAL A 36 -0.27 -4.63 -22.41
C VAL A 36 -0.59 -4.11 -23.80
N VAL A 37 -0.31 -2.83 -24.02
CA VAL A 37 -0.61 -2.10 -25.26
C VAL A 37 0.65 -1.51 -25.84
N LYS A 38 0.84 -1.66 -27.15
CA LYS A 38 1.94 -1.06 -27.91
C LYS A 38 1.39 -0.53 -29.22
N ASP A 39 1.74 0.70 -29.56
CA ASP A 39 1.36 1.38 -30.80
C ASP A 39 -0.16 1.33 -31.10
N GLY A 40 -0.97 1.42 -30.03
CA GLY A 40 -2.44 1.40 -30.09
C GLY A 40 -3.07 0.00 -30.12
N GLU A 41 -2.26 -1.06 -30.12
CA GLU A 41 -2.75 -2.44 -30.18
C GLU A 41 -2.50 -3.19 -28.86
N VAL A 42 -3.48 -4.02 -28.48
CA VAL A 42 -3.32 -4.95 -27.35
C VAL A 42 -2.41 -6.09 -27.80
N ILE A 43 -1.16 -6.09 -27.32
CA ILE A 43 -0.17 -7.13 -27.61
C ILE A 43 -0.21 -8.29 -26.60
N GLY A 44 -0.87 -8.09 -25.46
CA GLY A 44 -1.06 -9.14 -24.47
C GLY A 44 -2.14 -8.79 -23.46
N SER A 45 -2.89 -9.78 -22.99
CA SER A 45 -3.90 -9.59 -21.96
C SER A 45 -4.16 -10.87 -21.19
N GLY A 46 -4.55 -10.75 -19.92
CA GLY A 46 -4.80 -11.91 -19.07
C GLY A 46 -5.19 -11.54 -17.66
N TYR A 47 -5.30 -12.57 -16.82
CA TYR A 47 -5.72 -12.44 -15.43
C TYR A 47 -4.94 -13.42 -14.54
N ARG A 48 -5.01 -13.20 -13.23
CA ARG A 48 -4.34 -14.06 -12.26
C ARG A 48 -4.88 -15.49 -12.38
N GLY A 49 -3.97 -16.44 -12.49
CA GLY A 49 -4.34 -17.85 -12.57
C GLY A 49 -4.61 -18.35 -14.00
N MET A 50 -4.51 -17.50 -15.03
CA MET A 50 -4.91 -17.84 -16.41
C MET A 50 -4.19 -19.07 -16.97
N THR A 51 -2.86 -19.17 -16.79
CA THR A 51 -2.10 -20.35 -17.27
C THR A 51 -1.72 -21.31 -16.14
N ASN A 52 -1.66 -20.81 -14.90
CA ASN A 52 -1.37 -21.60 -13.70
C ASN A 52 -1.94 -20.88 -12.47
N PRO A 53 -2.61 -21.58 -11.54
CA PRO A 53 -3.24 -20.96 -10.36
C PRO A 53 -2.33 -20.09 -9.49
N THR A 54 -1.01 -20.30 -9.54
CA THR A 54 -0.02 -19.56 -8.74
C THR A 54 0.60 -18.36 -9.46
N HIS A 55 0.25 -18.13 -10.72
CA HIS A 55 0.78 -17.04 -11.53
C HIS A 55 -0.02 -15.76 -11.34
N HIS A 56 0.69 -14.63 -11.37
CA HIS A 56 0.07 -13.31 -11.36
C HIS A 56 -0.28 -12.93 -12.81
N ALA A 57 -1.23 -12.02 -12.98
CA ALA A 57 -1.68 -11.59 -14.30
C ALA A 57 -0.52 -11.05 -15.14
N GLU A 58 0.28 -10.14 -14.59
CA GLU A 58 1.40 -9.49 -15.28
C GLU A 58 2.47 -10.52 -15.70
N PHE A 59 2.69 -11.55 -14.88
CA PHE A 59 3.63 -12.61 -15.25
C PHE A 59 3.16 -13.39 -16.49
N ASP A 60 1.90 -13.82 -16.49
CA ASP A 60 1.36 -14.61 -17.60
C ASP A 60 1.29 -13.78 -18.88
N VAL A 61 0.88 -12.51 -18.78
CA VAL A 61 0.79 -11.61 -19.94
C VAL A 61 2.16 -11.33 -20.55
N LEU A 62 3.16 -10.96 -19.74
CA LEU A 62 4.51 -10.71 -20.25
C LEU A 62 5.14 -11.97 -20.87
N ARG A 63 4.89 -13.15 -20.29
CA ARG A 63 5.41 -14.42 -20.81
C ARG A 63 4.75 -14.85 -22.11
N ALA A 64 3.48 -14.48 -22.33
CA ALA A 64 2.73 -14.85 -23.52
C ALA A 64 3.12 -14.03 -24.77
N ILE A 65 3.76 -12.87 -24.58
CA ILE A 65 4.22 -12.02 -25.67
C ILE A 65 5.46 -12.66 -26.30
N SER A 66 5.33 -13.12 -27.55
CA SER A 66 6.36 -13.89 -28.27
C SER A 66 7.61 -13.09 -28.62
N GLU A 67 7.47 -11.77 -28.77
CA GLU A 67 8.55 -10.86 -29.14
C GLU A 67 8.81 -9.87 -27.99
N PRO A 68 9.78 -10.13 -27.10
CA PRO A 68 10.03 -9.31 -25.92
C PRO A 68 10.34 -7.84 -26.23
N GLU A 69 10.90 -7.54 -27.41
CA GLU A 69 11.18 -6.16 -27.84
C GLU A 69 9.92 -5.30 -27.96
N LEU A 70 8.74 -5.90 -28.19
CA LEU A 70 7.46 -5.18 -28.23
C LEU A 70 7.10 -4.58 -26.87
N LEU A 71 7.64 -5.11 -25.77
CA LEU A 71 7.40 -4.60 -24.42
C LEU A 71 8.09 -3.25 -24.18
N LYS A 72 9.16 -2.96 -24.92
CA LYS A 72 9.94 -1.75 -24.72
C LYS A 72 9.09 -0.52 -25.04
N GLY A 73 8.89 0.34 -24.04
CA GLY A 73 8.03 1.50 -24.16
C GLY A 73 6.53 1.19 -24.31
N ALA A 74 6.11 -0.05 -24.06
CA ALA A 74 4.69 -0.40 -24.01
C ALA A 74 4.00 0.20 -22.78
N VAL A 75 2.67 0.25 -22.82
CA VAL A 75 1.82 0.68 -21.70
C VAL A 75 1.17 -0.55 -21.07
N VAL A 76 1.24 -0.66 -19.75
CA VAL A 76 0.65 -1.79 -19.00
C VAL A 76 -0.47 -1.30 -18.10
N PHE A 77 -1.64 -1.92 -18.18
CA PHE A 77 -2.79 -1.67 -17.31
C PHE A 77 -2.93 -2.84 -16.36
N SER A 78 -2.76 -2.64 -15.06
CA SER A 78 -2.90 -3.68 -14.03
C SER A 78 -3.95 -3.26 -13.01
N THR A 79 -4.93 -4.11 -12.71
CA THR A 79 -6.01 -3.73 -11.78
C THR A 79 -5.57 -3.68 -10.32
N LEU A 80 -4.46 -4.32 -9.97
CA LEU A 80 -3.83 -4.25 -8.64
C LEU A 80 -2.36 -3.82 -8.81
N GLU A 81 -1.80 -3.14 -7.81
CA GLU A 81 -0.39 -2.77 -7.79
C GLU A 81 0.52 -3.98 -8.10
N PRO A 82 1.45 -3.86 -9.07
CA PRO A 82 2.40 -4.92 -9.36
C PRO A 82 3.28 -5.23 -8.16
N CYS A 83 3.25 -6.48 -7.70
CA CYS A 83 3.95 -6.86 -6.46
C CYS A 83 5.46 -6.51 -6.48
N SER A 84 5.94 -5.99 -5.35
CA SER A 84 7.36 -5.63 -5.11
C SER A 84 8.18 -6.77 -4.50
N ARG A 85 7.51 -7.76 -3.89
CA ARG A 85 8.11 -8.95 -3.26
C ARG A 85 7.33 -10.20 -3.67
N ARG A 86 8.05 -11.32 -3.84
CA ARG A 86 7.49 -12.67 -4.01
C ARG A 86 8.36 -13.68 -3.26
N GLY A 87 7.95 -14.95 -3.24
CA GLY A 87 8.77 -16.02 -2.66
C GLY A 87 10.18 -16.06 -3.26
N ALA A 88 11.15 -16.58 -2.50
CA ALA A 88 12.59 -16.42 -2.76
C ALA A 88 13.06 -16.76 -4.19
N THR A 89 12.37 -17.66 -4.89
CA THR A 89 12.71 -18.10 -6.25
C THR A 89 11.97 -17.36 -7.36
N LYS A 90 11.11 -16.40 -7.03
CA LYS A 90 10.25 -15.69 -7.99
C LYS A 90 10.63 -14.21 -8.04
N THR A 91 11.00 -13.71 -9.22
CA THR A 91 11.10 -12.26 -9.46
C THR A 91 9.75 -11.59 -9.16
N PRO A 92 9.70 -10.38 -8.58
CA PRO A 92 8.45 -9.60 -8.43
C PRO A 92 7.91 -9.06 -9.76
N CYS A 93 6.61 -8.75 -9.83
CA CYS A 93 5.99 -8.22 -11.06
C CYS A 93 6.53 -6.84 -11.42
N ALA A 94 6.68 -5.93 -10.44
CA ALA A 94 7.25 -4.60 -10.68
C ALA A 94 8.66 -4.70 -11.29
N ARG A 95 9.50 -5.62 -10.79
CA ARG A 95 10.84 -5.87 -11.35
C ARG A 95 10.81 -6.43 -12.77
N ARG A 96 9.86 -7.32 -13.10
CA ARG A 96 9.70 -7.79 -14.49
C ARG A 96 9.32 -6.69 -15.46
N LEU A 97 8.46 -5.76 -15.03
CA LEU A 97 8.08 -4.61 -15.84
C LEU A 97 9.29 -3.69 -16.09
N VAL A 98 10.14 -3.49 -15.08
CA VAL A 98 11.43 -2.79 -15.22
C VAL A 98 12.37 -3.51 -16.19
N GLU A 99 12.55 -4.83 -16.03
CA GLU A 99 13.40 -5.64 -16.91
C GLU A 99 12.90 -5.63 -18.37
N ALA A 100 11.58 -5.57 -18.56
CA ALA A 100 10.93 -5.46 -19.86
C ALA A 100 10.99 -4.03 -20.46
N ASN A 101 11.49 -3.05 -19.71
CA ASN A 101 11.64 -1.65 -20.13
C ASN A 101 10.33 -1.04 -20.66
N VAL A 102 9.20 -1.33 -19.99
CA VAL A 102 7.90 -0.72 -20.32
C VAL A 102 7.95 0.79 -20.09
N GLY A 103 7.18 1.56 -20.87
CA GLY A 103 7.21 3.02 -20.80
C GLY A 103 6.28 3.60 -19.74
N GLU A 104 5.14 2.93 -19.53
CA GLU A 104 4.08 3.43 -18.66
C GLU A 104 3.28 2.29 -18.03
N VAL A 105 2.86 2.47 -16.78
CA VAL A 105 2.03 1.52 -16.03
C VAL A 105 0.86 2.26 -15.40
N HIS A 106 -0.35 1.84 -15.73
CA HIS A 106 -1.57 2.26 -15.05
C HIS A 106 -1.97 1.24 -13.99
N ILE A 107 -2.25 1.72 -12.78
CA ILE A 107 -2.59 0.89 -11.62
C ILE A 107 -4.05 1.15 -11.21
N GLY A 108 -4.81 0.07 -11.05
CA GLY A 108 -6.18 0.10 -10.55
C GLY A 108 -6.26 0.52 -9.10
N ILE A 109 -6.09 -0.44 -8.18
CA ILE A 109 -5.98 -0.17 -6.75
C ILE A 109 -4.59 -0.54 -6.24
N TYR A 110 -4.15 0.10 -5.16
CA TYR A 110 -2.92 -0.27 -4.48
C TYR A 110 -3.09 -1.56 -3.69
N ASP A 111 -2.02 -2.34 -3.55
CA ASP A 111 -2.07 -3.57 -2.76
C ASP A 111 -2.12 -3.18 -1.27
N PRO A 112 -3.16 -3.59 -0.51
CA PRO A 112 -3.29 -3.21 0.89
C PRO A 112 -2.25 -3.90 1.79
N ASN A 113 -1.50 -4.86 1.27
CA ASN A 113 -0.42 -5.50 2.01
C ASN A 113 0.72 -4.49 2.22
N PRO A 114 1.08 -4.13 3.47
CA PRO A 114 1.99 -3.02 3.75
C PRO A 114 3.43 -3.26 3.30
N VAL A 115 3.83 -4.53 3.11
CA VAL A 115 5.16 -4.85 2.52
C VAL A 115 5.19 -4.67 0.99
N ILE A 116 4.02 -4.48 0.37
CA ILE A 116 3.84 -4.28 -1.07
C ILE A 116 3.37 -2.85 -1.35
N TYR A 117 2.52 -2.29 -0.48
CA TYR A 117 1.88 -0.99 -0.63
C TYR A 117 2.87 0.09 -1.08
N ARG A 118 2.67 0.61 -2.30
CA ARG A 118 3.49 1.62 -2.96
C ARG A 118 4.95 1.24 -3.24
N GLU A 119 5.41 0.07 -2.83
CA GLU A 119 6.75 -0.42 -3.16
C GLU A 119 6.84 -0.82 -4.63
N GLY A 120 5.76 -1.36 -5.23
CA GLY A 120 5.70 -1.64 -6.66
C GLY A 120 5.73 -0.36 -7.47
N TRP A 121 4.91 0.61 -7.08
CA TRP A 121 4.92 1.97 -7.64
C TRP A 121 6.32 2.61 -7.56
N LYS A 122 7.00 2.48 -6.42
CA LYS A 122 8.35 3.01 -6.22
C LYS A 122 9.37 2.35 -7.14
N ILE A 123 9.37 1.02 -7.24
CA ILE A 123 10.29 0.28 -8.13
C ILE A 123 10.16 0.77 -9.58
N LEU A 124 8.93 1.00 -10.04
CA LEU A 124 8.65 1.47 -11.40
C LEU A 124 9.15 2.91 -11.60
N THR A 125 8.79 3.82 -10.70
CA THR A 125 9.14 5.24 -10.82
C THR A 125 10.64 5.50 -10.64
N ASP A 126 11.32 4.81 -9.72
CA ASP A 126 12.78 4.86 -9.57
C ASP A 126 13.52 4.39 -10.84
N ALA A 127 12.90 3.52 -11.63
CA ALA A 127 13.41 3.05 -12.92
C ALA A 127 13.07 3.98 -14.11
N GLY A 128 12.39 5.11 -13.85
CA GLY A 128 11.99 6.08 -14.88
C GLY A 128 10.72 5.71 -15.65
N ILE A 129 9.95 4.73 -15.19
CA ILE A 129 8.67 4.33 -15.79
C ILE A 129 7.57 5.29 -15.33
N THR A 130 6.75 5.77 -16.27
CA THR A 130 5.60 6.61 -15.93
C THR A 130 4.54 5.77 -15.23
N VAL A 131 4.03 6.22 -14.07
CA VAL A 131 2.95 5.51 -13.37
C VAL A 131 1.74 6.41 -13.20
N ARG A 132 0.55 5.88 -13.51
CA ARG A 132 -0.73 6.58 -13.39
C ARG A 132 -1.78 5.71 -12.68
N ASP A 133 -2.76 6.36 -12.08
CA ASP A 133 -3.90 5.65 -11.49
C ASP A 133 -5.02 5.45 -12.52
N PHE A 134 -5.85 4.44 -12.29
CA PHE A 134 -7.15 4.32 -12.96
C PHE A 134 -8.12 5.41 -12.44
N PRO A 135 -9.14 5.79 -13.22
CA PRO A 135 -10.18 6.71 -12.77
C PRO A 135 -10.97 6.11 -11.60
N ALA A 136 -11.49 6.98 -10.73
CA ALA A 136 -12.07 6.60 -9.44
C ALA A 136 -13.19 5.54 -9.56
N ASP A 137 -14.05 5.66 -10.56
CA ASP A 137 -15.16 4.74 -10.76
C ASP A 137 -14.70 3.29 -11.05
N LEU A 138 -13.64 3.13 -11.83
CA LEU A 138 -13.04 1.80 -12.06
C LEU A 138 -12.32 1.28 -10.82
N ARG A 139 -11.70 2.16 -10.02
CA ARG A 139 -11.05 1.77 -8.75
C ARG A 139 -12.07 1.27 -7.74
N ASP A 140 -13.22 1.92 -7.64
CA ASP A 140 -14.32 1.50 -6.77
C ASP A 140 -14.85 0.12 -7.16
N GLU A 141 -15.04 -0.12 -8.46
CA GLU A 141 -15.44 -1.44 -8.97
C GLU A 141 -14.41 -2.52 -8.65
N ILE A 142 -13.13 -2.27 -8.90
CA ILE A 142 -12.04 -3.21 -8.56
C ILE A 142 -12.02 -3.49 -7.05
N ALA A 143 -12.27 -2.47 -6.22
CA ALA A 143 -12.32 -2.62 -4.76
C ALA A 143 -13.53 -3.46 -4.30
N VAL A 144 -14.67 -3.35 -4.97
CA VAL A 144 -15.84 -4.20 -4.74
C VAL A 144 -15.53 -5.65 -5.12
N ASP A 145 -14.95 -5.87 -6.30
CA ASP A 145 -14.55 -7.21 -6.77
C ASP A 145 -13.53 -7.88 -5.83
N ASN A 146 -12.70 -7.07 -5.16
CA ASN A 146 -11.69 -7.51 -4.20
C ASN A 146 -12.09 -7.32 -2.73
N ALA A 147 -13.37 -7.09 -2.42
CA ALA A 147 -13.80 -6.72 -1.07
C ALA A 147 -13.31 -7.69 0.03
N THR A 148 -13.41 -9.01 -0.22
CA THR A 148 -12.93 -10.04 0.72
C THR A 148 -11.42 -9.98 0.95
N PHE A 149 -10.65 -9.76 -0.13
CA PHE A 149 -9.19 -9.60 -0.04
C PHE A 149 -8.82 -8.32 0.73
N LEU A 150 -9.47 -7.20 0.40
CA LEU A 150 -9.23 -5.91 1.06
C LEU A 150 -9.66 -5.91 2.54
N ALA A 151 -10.77 -6.56 2.87
CA ALA A 151 -11.29 -6.64 4.24
C ALA A 151 -10.33 -7.30 5.22
N ARG A 152 -9.42 -8.15 4.72
CA ARG A 152 -8.33 -8.73 5.52
C ARG A 152 -7.37 -7.67 6.08
N TYR A 153 -7.25 -6.53 5.40
CA TYR A 153 -6.32 -5.45 5.75
C TYR A 153 -7.03 -4.20 6.32
N LYS A 154 -8.33 -4.01 6.04
CA LYS A 154 -9.11 -2.79 6.39
C LYS A 154 -9.55 -2.62 7.86
N ARG A 155 -9.02 -3.32 8.86
CA ARG A 155 -9.55 -3.22 10.25
C ARG A 155 -9.06 -1.99 11.01
N ALA A 156 -9.70 -0.84 10.78
CA ALA A 156 -9.71 0.27 11.74
C ALA A 156 -10.59 -0.07 12.95
N SER A 157 -10.13 0.25 14.16
CA SER A 157 -10.90 0.03 15.40
C SER A 157 -11.60 1.30 15.91
N GLY A 158 -11.78 2.31 15.06
CA GLY A 158 -12.75 3.38 15.29
C GLY A 158 -12.26 4.59 16.11
N ASP A 159 -11.27 4.44 16.98
CA ASP A 159 -10.78 5.59 17.76
C ASP A 159 -9.82 6.46 16.94
N ARG A 160 -10.19 7.74 16.83
CA ARG A 160 -9.36 8.81 16.28
C ARG A 160 -9.43 10.01 17.21
N GLY A 161 -8.34 10.76 17.29
CA GLY A 161 -8.31 11.99 18.07
C GLY A 161 -6.97 12.72 17.96
N SER A 162 -6.78 13.69 18.84
CA SER A 162 -5.54 14.45 18.94
C SER A 162 -5.06 14.46 20.38
N ILE A 163 -3.75 14.45 20.56
CA ILE A 163 -3.03 14.39 21.82
C ILE A 163 -2.12 15.60 21.90
N ARG A 164 -2.11 16.25 23.06
CA ARG A 164 -1.16 17.32 23.38
C ARG A 164 -0.61 17.07 24.79
N PHE A 165 0.71 17.02 24.94
CA PHE A 165 1.34 16.93 26.26
C PHE A 165 2.72 17.58 26.32
N ASP A 166 3.13 17.99 27.54
CA ASP A 166 4.50 18.44 27.82
C ASP A 166 5.32 17.24 28.28
N HIS A 167 6.31 16.86 27.48
CA HIS A 167 7.11 15.66 27.75
C HIS A 167 7.94 15.76 29.04
N ARG A 168 8.28 16.97 29.52
CA ARG A 168 9.06 17.10 30.78
C ARG A 168 8.18 16.99 32.01
N LEU A 169 6.99 17.57 31.97
CA LEU A 169 6.06 17.56 33.10
C LEU A 169 5.37 16.20 33.27
N ASN A 170 5.20 15.46 32.18
CA ASN A 170 4.54 14.14 32.19
C ASN A 170 5.53 12.97 32.26
N GLY A 171 6.78 13.21 32.64
CA GLY A 171 7.79 12.14 32.75
C GLY A 171 8.11 11.44 31.42
N GLY A 172 7.90 12.11 30.30
CA GLY A 172 8.21 11.63 28.95
C GLY A 172 7.14 10.73 28.34
N SER A 173 5.94 10.60 28.92
CA SER A 173 4.91 9.73 28.35
C SER A 173 3.48 10.27 28.43
N TYR A 174 2.63 9.75 27.55
CA TYR A 174 1.20 9.98 27.52
C TYR A 174 0.47 8.67 27.23
N THR A 175 -0.57 8.36 28.01
CA THR A 175 -1.41 7.17 27.79
C THR A 175 -2.62 7.54 26.95
N VAL A 176 -2.78 6.86 25.81
CA VAL A 176 -3.96 6.92 24.97
C VAL A 176 -4.84 5.74 25.34
N GLU A 177 -5.94 6.02 26.02
CA GLU A 177 -6.98 5.02 26.32
C GLU A 177 -7.82 4.78 25.06
N THR A 178 -7.95 3.52 24.65
CA THR A 178 -8.66 3.15 23.40
C THR A 178 -9.59 1.97 23.61
N SER A 179 -10.53 1.79 22.70
CA SER A 179 -11.48 0.68 22.64
C SER A 179 -10.82 -0.70 22.56
N ILE A 180 -9.54 -0.77 22.17
CA ILE A 180 -8.77 -2.02 22.09
C ILE A 180 -7.65 -2.10 23.14
N GLY A 181 -7.65 -1.19 24.12
CA GLY A 181 -6.69 -1.12 25.20
C GLY A 181 -5.72 0.06 25.10
N ASP A 182 -4.94 0.26 26.14
CA ASP A 182 -4.15 1.47 26.30
C ASP A 182 -2.83 1.40 25.53
N PHE A 183 -2.47 2.51 24.91
CA PHE A 183 -1.16 2.72 24.28
C PHE A 183 -0.41 3.80 25.03
N VAL A 184 0.82 3.52 25.43
CA VAL A 184 1.68 4.51 26.09
C VAL A 184 2.65 5.07 25.04
N ILE A 185 2.45 6.33 24.67
CA ILE A 185 3.39 7.05 23.82
C ILE A 185 4.49 7.58 24.73
N HIS A 186 5.72 7.11 24.57
CA HIS A 186 6.87 7.79 25.13
C HIS A 186 7.45 8.73 24.08
N ALA A 187 7.64 10.00 24.44
CA ALA A 187 8.22 10.97 23.52
C ALA A 187 9.12 11.94 24.28
N ASP A 188 10.26 12.28 23.66
CA ASP A 188 11.22 13.24 24.18
C ASP A 188 11.91 13.95 23.02
N GLN A 189 12.10 15.26 23.13
CA GLN A 189 12.79 16.10 22.15
C GLN A 189 12.44 15.84 20.67
N GLY A 190 11.18 15.53 20.35
CA GLY A 190 10.73 15.26 18.99
C GLY A 190 11.01 13.83 18.49
N TYR A 191 11.35 12.92 19.37
CA TYR A 191 11.40 11.48 19.13
C TYR A 191 10.24 10.79 19.82
N VAL A 192 9.81 9.66 19.28
CA VAL A 192 8.92 8.71 19.95
C VAL A 192 9.65 7.39 20.15
N TYR A 193 9.42 6.71 21.26
CA TYR A 193 10.04 5.44 21.59
C TYR A 193 9.12 4.47 22.32
N ASP A 194 9.40 3.18 22.18
CA ASP A 194 8.81 2.06 22.91
C ASP A 194 9.87 0.97 23.04
N HIS A 195 10.42 0.81 24.25
CA HIS A 195 11.46 -0.19 24.53
C HIS A 195 10.94 -1.64 24.56
N LYS A 196 9.62 -1.83 24.67
CA LYS A 196 9.01 -3.16 24.82
C LYS A 196 8.55 -3.70 23.47
N ASN A 197 7.88 -2.87 22.68
CA ASN A 197 7.24 -3.31 21.43
C ASN A 197 7.91 -2.76 20.18
N ASN A 198 8.90 -1.87 20.30
CA ASN A 198 9.46 -1.09 19.21
C ASN A 198 8.44 -0.16 18.53
N VAL A 199 8.95 0.75 17.70
CA VAL A 199 8.17 1.74 16.95
C VAL A 199 8.49 1.57 15.47
N ALA A 200 7.48 1.62 14.62
CA ALA A 200 7.67 1.64 13.18
C ALA A 200 7.52 3.08 12.65
N VAL A 201 8.35 3.43 11.67
CA VAL A 201 8.14 4.63 10.85
C VAL A 201 7.30 4.25 9.66
N VAL A 202 6.49 5.19 9.19
CA VAL A 202 5.82 5.06 7.90
C VAL A 202 6.45 6.07 6.93
N PRO A 203 7.46 5.65 6.14
CA PRO A 203 8.10 6.53 5.19
C PRO A 203 7.09 7.02 4.16
N HIS A 204 7.20 8.29 3.76
CA HIS A 204 6.43 8.91 2.68
C HIS A 204 4.90 9.06 2.89
N ALA A 205 4.32 8.43 3.92
CA ALA A 205 2.94 8.67 4.30
C ALA A 205 2.80 10.01 5.02
N THR A 206 1.86 10.83 4.56
CA THR A 206 1.46 12.08 5.18
C THR A 206 0.08 11.99 5.82
N GLU A 207 -0.73 10.99 5.48
CA GLU A 207 -2.08 10.78 6.02
C GLU A 207 -2.27 9.33 6.50
N PHE A 208 -3.04 9.12 7.58
CA PHE A 208 -3.32 7.76 8.07
C PHE A 208 -4.03 6.87 7.05
N ALA A 209 -4.84 7.47 6.17
CA ALA A 209 -5.51 6.75 5.09
C ALA A 209 -4.56 6.14 4.04
N GLN A 210 -3.29 6.53 4.03
CA GLN A 210 -2.25 5.91 3.21
C GLN A 210 -1.62 4.68 3.89
N ILE A 211 -2.12 4.28 5.06
CA ILE A 211 -1.61 3.17 5.86
C ILE A 211 -2.75 2.17 5.97
N ASP A 212 -2.77 1.23 5.04
CA ASP A 212 -3.87 0.27 4.93
C ASP A 212 -3.83 -0.77 6.05
N ASP A 213 -2.65 -1.33 6.36
CA ASP A 213 -2.45 -2.30 7.44
C ASP A 213 -1.19 -1.95 8.27
N PRO A 214 -1.30 -1.59 9.55
CA PRO A 214 -0.11 -1.29 10.34
C PRO A 214 0.70 -2.53 10.75
N SER A 215 0.16 -3.74 10.60
CA SER A 215 0.82 -4.98 11.02
C SER A 215 2.05 -5.35 10.21
N ALA A 216 2.14 -4.91 8.95
CA ALA A 216 3.29 -5.18 8.10
C ALA A 216 4.28 -4.02 8.01
N LEU A 217 4.14 -3.03 8.90
CA LEU A 217 5.19 -2.06 9.17
C LEU A 217 6.38 -2.73 9.88
N HIS A 218 7.57 -2.19 9.66
CA HIS A 218 8.82 -2.71 10.22
C HIS A 218 9.11 -2.10 11.61
N PHE A 219 8.90 -2.88 12.67
CA PHE A 219 9.15 -2.49 14.07
C PHE A 219 10.59 -2.84 14.52
N GLU A 220 11.59 -2.34 13.82
CA GLU A 220 13.00 -2.71 14.05
C GLU A 220 13.69 -1.85 15.11
N ASN A 221 13.24 -0.61 15.28
CA ASN A 221 13.87 0.36 16.18
C ASN A 221 12.97 0.64 17.39
N TYR A 222 13.56 0.73 18.57
CA TYR A 222 12.82 1.13 19.77
C TYR A 222 12.49 2.62 19.80
N TYR A 223 13.03 3.43 18.88
CA TYR A 223 12.79 4.87 18.80
C TYR A 223 12.81 5.38 17.35
N THR A 224 12.20 6.53 17.11
CA THR A 224 12.24 7.21 15.81
C THR A 224 12.09 8.73 15.90
N PRO A 225 12.81 9.51 15.07
CA PRO A 225 12.56 10.95 14.95
C PRO A 225 11.20 11.23 14.30
N MET A 226 10.44 12.11 14.95
CA MET A 226 9.12 12.56 14.52
C MET A 226 9.17 14.06 14.19
N PRO A 227 9.60 14.50 12.99
CA PRO A 227 9.32 15.87 12.53
C PRO A 227 7.82 16.05 12.23
N THR A 228 7.36 17.30 12.15
CA THR A 228 5.98 17.63 11.78
C THR A 228 5.58 16.92 10.48
N GLY A 229 4.38 16.35 10.46
CA GLY A 229 3.80 15.61 9.35
C GLY A 229 4.21 14.15 9.28
N ARG A 230 5.22 13.71 10.04
CA ARG A 230 5.64 12.31 10.05
C ARG A 230 4.67 11.44 10.82
N ILE A 231 4.44 10.23 10.31
CA ILE A 231 3.66 9.18 10.94
C ILE A 231 4.59 8.10 11.51
N ALA A 232 4.32 7.71 12.76
CA ALA A 232 4.85 6.51 13.38
C ALA A 232 3.70 5.58 13.78
N CYS A 233 4.03 4.32 13.98
CA CYS A 233 3.11 3.31 14.46
C CYS A 233 3.67 2.66 15.73
N MET A 234 2.81 2.54 16.73
CA MET A 234 3.02 1.73 17.93
C MET A 234 2.15 0.49 17.85
N ARG A 235 2.51 -0.59 18.57
CA ARG A 235 1.76 -1.85 18.56
C ARG A 235 1.52 -2.38 19.96
N SER A 236 0.43 -3.13 20.10
CA SER A 236 0.06 -3.91 21.28
C SER A 236 -0.47 -5.28 20.82
N PRO A 237 -0.68 -6.24 21.73
CA PRO A 237 -1.33 -7.51 21.38
C PRO A 237 -2.70 -7.34 20.70
N ASN A 238 -3.39 -6.24 21.01
CA ASN A 238 -4.77 -5.99 20.59
C ASN A 238 -4.87 -5.10 19.34
N GLY A 239 -3.76 -4.48 18.89
CA GLY A 239 -3.73 -3.71 17.66
C GLY A 239 -2.60 -2.69 17.59
N TYR A 240 -2.88 -1.56 16.94
CA TYR A 240 -1.90 -0.56 16.54
C TYR A 240 -2.42 0.85 16.78
N LEU A 241 -1.51 1.74 17.16
CA LEU A 241 -1.75 3.17 17.27
C LEU A 241 -0.86 3.88 16.25
N LEU A 242 -1.48 4.44 15.21
CA LEU A 242 -0.83 5.37 14.31
C LEU A 242 -0.82 6.75 14.98
N ILE A 243 0.33 7.42 14.96
CA ILE A 243 0.47 8.79 15.46
C ILE A 243 1.15 9.66 14.41
N LYS A 244 0.63 10.87 14.17
CA LYS A 244 1.19 11.85 13.25
C LYS A 244 1.59 13.08 14.04
N ARG A 245 2.86 13.50 14.01
CA ARG A 245 3.23 14.76 14.67
C ARG A 245 2.60 15.94 13.93
N THR A 246 1.93 16.82 14.65
CA THR A 246 1.29 18.02 14.09
C THR A 246 1.98 19.29 14.56
N GLU A 247 1.70 20.40 13.89
CA GLU A 247 2.10 21.73 14.34
C GLU A 247 1.12 22.21 15.42
N GLY A 248 1.64 22.51 16.60
CA GLY A 248 0.87 23.08 17.71
C GLY A 248 0.98 24.60 17.79
N GLU A 249 0.00 25.23 18.43
CA GLU A 249 0.07 26.62 18.87
C GLU A 249 1.28 26.82 19.81
N PRO A 250 2.05 27.92 19.70
CA PRO A 250 3.27 28.13 20.48
C PRO A 250 2.93 28.42 21.95
N ARG A 251 2.78 27.36 22.75
CA ARG A 251 2.71 27.44 24.21
C ARG A 251 3.58 26.37 24.85
N GLY A 252 4.74 26.82 25.34
CA GLY A 252 5.73 25.99 26.03
C GLY A 252 6.71 25.34 25.06
N VAL A 253 8.01 25.44 25.36
CA VAL A 253 9.10 24.92 24.51
C VAL A 253 9.17 23.39 24.43
N ASN A 254 8.35 22.68 25.23
CA ASN A 254 8.40 21.23 25.40
C ASN A 254 7.10 20.51 24.99
N ALA A 255 6.10 21.25 24.47
CA ALA A 255 4.84 20.65 24.04
C ALA A 255 5.04 19.79 22.78
N LEU A 256 4.40 18.62 22.76
CA LEU A 256 4.30 17.74 21.59
C LEU A 256 2.83 17.49 21.26
N ASP A 257 2.52 17.62 19.98
CA ASP A 257 1.20 17.47 19.39
C ASP A 257 1.18 16.29 18.42
N PHE A 258 0.16 15.45 18.55
CA PHE A 258 -0.06 14.31 17.68
C PHE A 258 -1.53 14.17 17.32
N ASP A 259 -1.84 13.88 16.06
CA ASP A 259 -3.08 13.17 15.73
C ASP A 259 -2.85 11.68 15.92
N TYR A 260 -3.91 10.92 16.18
CA TYR A 260 -3.83 9.47 16.27
C TYR A 260 -5.02 8.75 15.63
N GLU A 261 -4.76 7.50 15.25
CA GLU A 261 -5.76 6.56 14.75
C GLU A 261 -5.46 5.14 15.24
N VAL A 262 -6.50 4.47 15.71
CA VAL A 262 -6.41 3.12 16.28
C VAL A 262 -6.87 2.08 15.26
N ARG A 263 -6.06 1.02 15.11
CA ARG A 263 -6.31 -0.12 14.20
C ARG A 263 -6.26 -1.43 14.99
N GLY A 264 -7.24 -2.31 14.81
CA GLY A 264 -7.31 -3.57 15.56
C GLY A 264 -6.34 -4.64 15.05
N SER A 265 -5.94 -5.55 15.93
CA SER A 265 -5.15 -6.74 15.60
C SER A 265 -5.99 -7.77 14.82
N THR A 266 -5.44 -8.29 13.72
CA THR A 266 -6.08 -9.25 12.80
C THR A 266 -6.13 -10.69 13.33
N THR A 267 -6.13 -10.91 14.64
CA THR A 267 -6.14 -12.27 15.18
C THR A 267 -7.55 -12.89 15.10
N LEU A 268 -7.92 -13.38 13.92
CA LEU A 268 -8.80 -14.53 13.65
C LEU A 268 -8.40 -15.16 12.31
#